data_AF-A0A538F0K8-F1
#
_entry.id   AF-A0A538F0K8-F1
#
_cell.length_a   1.000
_cell.length_b   1.000
_cell.length_c   1.000
_cell.angle_alpha   90.00
_cell.angle_beta   90.00
_cell.angle_gamma   90.00
#
_symmetry.space_group_name_H-M   'P 1'
#
loop_
_entity.id
_entity.type
_entity.pdbx_description
1 polymer ?
#
loop_
_entity_poly.entity_id
_entity_poly.type
_entity_poly.pdbx_seq_one_letter_code
_entity_poly.pdbx_strand_id
1 'polypeptide(L)'
;MLGFIIFFLAGFVFGYAAPGPWGLAPVLIPFIMGLYTGLNQGFDGHVILFMIIGIIVSAVGSLLGRALGYRLEGGGEPGSP
;
A
#
# COMPACT_ATOMS: atom_id res chain seq x y z
N MET A 1 15.61 -1.29 3.80
CA MET A 1 15.41 0.14 3.45
C MET A 1 14.71 0.31 2.11
N LEU A 2 15.32 -0.08 0.98
CA LEU A 2 14.70 0.06 -0.35
C LEU A 2 13.32 -0.61 -0.47
N GLY A 3 13.13 -1.78 0.14
CA GLY A 3 11.85 -2.50 0.11
C GLY A 3 10.66 -1.69 0.64
N PHE A 4 10.85 -0.88 1.68
CA PHE A 4 9.77 -0.02 2.21
C PHE A 4 9.37 1.08 1.22
N ILE A 5 10.35 1.64 0.50
CA ILE A 5 10.08 2.63 -0.56
C ILE A 5 9.25 1.98 -1.67
N ILE A 6 9.59 0.76 -2.07
CA ILE A 6 8.85 0.02 -3.09
C ILE A 6 7.42 -0.29 -2.60
N PHE A 7 7.25 -0.74 -1.35
CA PHE A 7 5.92 -0.99 -0.78
C PHE A 7 5.06 0.27 -0.70
N PHE A 8 5.67 1.41 -0.35
CA PHE A 8 5.00 2.70 -0.37
C PHE A 8 4.56 3.09 -1.78
N LEU A 9 5.47 3.04 -2.76
CA LEU A 9 5.16 3.41 -4.14
C LEU A 9 4.13 2.50 -4.77
N ALA A 10 4.23 1.19 -4.54
CA ALA A 10 3.22 0.23 -4.97
C ALA A 10 1.86 0.54 -4.35
N GLY A 11 1.82 0.78 -3.03
CA GLY A 11 0.63 1.24 -2.32
C GLY A 11 0.04 2.49 -2.97
N PHE A 12 0.85 3.54 -3.10
CA PHE A 12 0.46 4.83 -3.64
C PHE A 12 -0.12 4.73 -5.06
N VAL A 13 0.58 4.06 -5.97
CA VAL A 13 0.13 3.91 -7.36
C VAL A 13 -1.17 3.13 -7.45
N PHE A 14 -1.32 2.01 -6.72
CA PHE A 14 -2.58 1.26 -6.72
C PHE A 14 -3.70 2.02 -6.04
N GLY A 15 -3.41 2.70 -4.93
CA GLY A 15 -4.39 3.55 -4.25
C GLY A 15 -4.95 4.62 -5.18
N TYR A 16 -4.09 5.21 -6.00
CA TYR A 16 -4.48 6.22 -6.97
C TYR A 16 -5.21 5.64 -8.20
N ALA A 17 -4.72 4.54 -8.77
CA ALA A 17 -5.14 4.08 -10.10
C ALA A 17 -6.14 2.90 -10.08
N ALA A 18 -6.17 2.08 -9.03
CA ALA A 18 -6.98 0.87 -9.01
C ALA A 18 -8.40 1.13 -8.45
N PRO A 19 -9.45 0.59 -9.11
CA PRO A 19 -10.82 0.85 -8.71
C PRO A 19 -11.22 0.10 -7.44
N GLY A 20 -12.00 0.78 -6.58
CA GLY A 20 -12.63 0.18 -5.41
C GLY A 20 -11.62 -0.49 -4.47
N PRO A 21 -11.89 -1.70 -3.94
CA PRO A 21 -11.06 -2.34 -2.92
C PRO A 21 -9.66 -2.71 -3.42
N TRP A 22 -9.46 -2.85 -4.73
CA TRP A 22 -8.18 -3.23 -5.34
C TRP A 22 -7.05 -2.24 -5.07
N GLY A 23 -7.34 -0.99 -4.74
CA GLY A 23 -6.34 -0.01 -4.30
C GLY A 23 -5.55 -0.40 -3.04
N LEU A 24 -6.03 -1.38 -2.26
CA LEU A 24 -5.32 -1.92 -1.09
C LEU A 24 -4.57 -3.22 -1.37
N ALA A 25 -4.63 -3.77 -2.59
CA ALA A 25 -3.95 -5.01 -2.94
C ALA A 25 -2.44 -5.04 -2.61
N PRO A 26 -1.67 -3.93 -2.75
CA PRO A 26 -0.25 -3.94 -2.43
C PRO A 26 0.08 -4.26 -0.98
N VAL A 27 -0.87 -4.08 -0.05
CA VAL A 27 -0.70 -4.41 1.37
C VAL A 27 -0.45 -5.91 1.58
N LEU A 28 -0.92 -6.76 0.65
CA LEU A 28 -0.70 -8.20 0.69
C LEU A 28 0.75 -8.57 0.37
N ILE A 29 1.49 -7.74 -0.36
CA ILE A 29 2.88 -8.02 -0.76
C ILE A 29 3.80 -8.16 0.46
N PRO A 30 3.91 -7.17 1.37
CA PRO A 30 4.75 -7.31 2.56
C PRO A 30 4.29 -8.45 3.47
N PHE A 31 2.99 -8.75 3.51
CA PHE A 31 2.46 -9.90 4.26
C PHE A 31 2.96 -11.23 3.67
N ILE A 32 2.79 -11.45 2.36
CA ILE A 32 3.24 -12.67 1.69
C ILE A 32 4.76 -12.82 1.78
N MET A 33 5.51 -11.73 1.60
CA MET A 33 6.98 -11.73 1.72
C MET A 33 7.44 -12.07 3.13
N GLY A 34 6.82 -11.47 4.15
CA GLY A 34 7.11 -11.77 5.55
C GLY A 34 6.77 -13.22 5.91
N LEU A 35 5.61 -13.70 5.46
CA LEU A 35 5.17 -15.10 5.63
C LEU A 35 6.14 -16.08 4.96
N TYR A 36 6.48 -15.84 3.70
CA TYR A 36 7.44 -16.66 2.95
C TYR A 36 8.80 -16.69 3.64
N THR A 37 9.30 -15.54 4.09
CA THR A 37 10.58 -15.46 4.80
C THR A 37 10.51 -16.23 6.12
N GLY A 38 9.45 -16.04 6.90
CA GLY A 38 9.25 -16.72 8.17
C GLY A 38 9.14 -18.24 8.04
N LEU A 39 8.47 -18.73 7.00
CA LEU A 39 8.35 -20.17 6.72
C LEU A 39 9.67 -20.81 6.26
N ASN A 40 10.54 -20.07 5.58
CA ASN A 40 11.79 -20.61 5.04
C ASN A 40 13.01 -20.40 5.96
N GLN A 41 13.02 -19.32 6.74
CA GLN A 41 14.18 -18.88 7.54
C GLN A 41 13.88 -18.81 9.04
N GLY A 42 12.61 -19.03 9.43
CA GLY A 42 12.13 -18.91 10.81
C GLY A 42 11.52 -17.53 11.09
N PHE A 43 10.59 -17.50 12.04
CA PHE A 43 10.01 -16.26 12.54
C PHE A 43 10.88 -15.68 13.65
N ASP A 44 11.75 -14.74 13.29
CA ASP A 44 12.44 -13.91 14.28
C ASP A 44 11.72 -12.56 14.48
N GLY A 45 12.15 -11.80 15.50
CA GLY A 45 11.56 -10.50 15.80
C GLY A 45 11.72 -9.49 14.66
N HIS A 46 12.80 -9.57 13.88
CA HIS A 46 13.05 -8.65 12.76
C HIS A 46 12.10 -8.92 11.58
N VAL A 47 11.85 -10.18 11.24
CA VAL A 47 10.92 -10.59 10.17
C VAL A 47 9.51 -10.09 10.51
N ILE A 48 9.06 -10.32 11.75
CA ILE A 48 7.73 -9.88 12.20
C ILE A 48 7.64 -8.35 12.16
N LEU A 49 8.65 -7.65 12.70
CA LEU A 49 8.68 -6.20 12.73
C LEU A 49 8.69 -5.59 11.31
N PHE A 50 9.53 -6.10 10.41
CA PHE A 50 9.61 -5.60 9.04
C PHE A 50 8.37 -5.92 8.21
N MET A 51 7.73 -7.06 8.45
CA MET A 51 6.43 -7.38 7.85
C MET A 51 5.37 -6.36 8.28
N ILE A 52 5.24 -6.09 9.59
CA ILE A 52 4.29 -5.09 10.12
C ILE A 52 4.57 -3.70 9.55
N ILE A 53 5.83 -3.26 9.58
CA ILE A 53 6.21 -1.94 9.03
C ILE A 53 5.90 -1.89 7.53
N GLY A 54 6.20 -2.95 6.77
CA GLY A 54 5.90 -3.02 5.34
C GLY A 54 4.41 -2.91 5.05
N ILE A 55 3.57 -3.61 5.83
CA ILE A 55 2.11 -3.54 5.75
C ILE A 55 1.62 -2.11 6.00
N ILE A 56 2.09 -1.47 7.07
CA ILE A 56 1.72 -0.10 7.43
C ILE A 56 2.14 0.87 6.32
N VAL A 57 3.37 0.78 5.85
CA VAL A 57 3.91 1.67 4.81
C VAL A 57 3.13 1.54 3.50
N SER A 58 2.79 0.30 3.11
CA SER A 58 1.97 0.05 1.92
C SER A 58 0.56 0.60 2.08
N ALA A 59 -0.07 0.38 3.24
CA ALA A 59 -1.41 0.88 3.53
C ALA A 59 -1.47 2.41 3.51
N VAL A 60 -0.48 3.08 4.12
CA VAL A 60 -0.36 4.54 4.09
C VAL A 60 -0.21 5.03 2.65
N GLY A 61 0.66 4.40 1.85
CA GLY A 61 0.79 4.71 0.42
C GLY A 61 -0.56 4.63 -0.29
N SER A 62 -1.28 3.51 -0.16
CA SER A 62 -2.59 3.29 -0.77
C SER A 62 -3.63 4.33 -0.36
N LEU A 63 -3.68 4.69 0.92
CA LEU A 63 -4.63 5.69 1.40
C LEU A 63 -4.32 7.08 0.85
N LEU A 64 -3.03 7.45 0.77
CA LEU A 64 -2.61 8.73 0.20
C LEU A 64 -2.89 8.80 -1.31
N GLY A 65 -2.66 7.71 -2.05
CA GLY A 65 -2.99 7.62 -3.47
C GLY A 65 -4.48 7.81 -3.72
N ARG A 66 -5.34 7.15 -2.93
CA ARG A 66 -6.79 7.32 -2.99
C ARG A 66 -7.22 8.75 -2.68
N ALA A 67 -6.67 9.33 -1.62
CA ALA A 67 -6.98 10.70 -1.23
C ALA A 67 -6.61 11.71 -2.33
N LEU A 68 -5.51 11.48 -3.04
CA LEU A 68 -5.14 12.27 -4.21
C LEU A 68 -6.16 12.09 -5.36
N GLY A 69 -6.55 10.85 -5.66
CA GLY A 69 -7.57 10.57 -6.68
C GLY A 69 -8.87 11.31 -6.41
N TYR A 70 -9.41 11.20 -5.20
CA TYR A 70 -10.65 11.89 -4.80
C TYR A 70 -10.54 13.40 -4.86
N ARG A 71 -9.36 13.97 -4.55
CA ARG A 71 -9.15 15.42 -4.66
C ARG A 71 -9.18 15.88 -6.12
N LEU A 72 -8.62 15.09 -7.03
CA LEU A 72 -8.60 15.42 -8.46
C LEU A 72 -9.99 15.25 -9.10
N GLU A 73 -10.73 14.21 -8.68
CA GLU A 73 -12.11 13.99 -9.11
C GLU A 73 -13.08 15.03 -8.53
N GLY A 74 -12.93 15.38 -7.25
CA GLY A 74 -13.75 16.39 -6.57
C GLY A 74 -13.39 17.84 -6.88
N GLY A 75 -12.28 18.08 -7.58
CA GLY A 75 -11.87 19.40 -8.08
C GLY A 75 -12.40 19.73 -9.48
N GLY A 76 -13.08 18.80 -10.15
CA GLY A 76 -13.84 19.04 -11.38
C GLY A 76 -15.24 19.53 -11.04
N GLU A 77 -15.56 20.76 -11.43
CA GLU A 77 -16.77 21.54 -11.10
C GLU A 77 -18.11 20.78 -11.24
N PRO A 78 -19.08 21.01 -10.34
CA PRO A 78 -20.49 21.04 -10.72
C PRO A 78 -20.85 22.46 -11.18
N GLY A 79 -20.55 22.75 -12.44
CA GLY A 79 -21.07 23.88 -13.18
C GLY A 79 -22.07 23.43 -14.26
N SER A 80 -23.36 23.50 -13.92
CA SER A 80 -24.54 23.64 -14.81
C SER A 80 -25.01 22.42 -15.65
N PRO A 81 -26.32 22.31 -15.99
CA PRO A 81 -27.40 23.32 -15.91
C PRO A 81 -28.19 23.35 -14.59
#